data_AF-A0AAN8YH75-F1
#
_entry.id   AF-A0AAN8YH75-F1
#
_cell.length_a   1.000
_cell.length_b   1.000
_cell.length_c   1.000
_cell.angle_alpha   90.00
_cell.angle_beta   90.00
_cell.angle_gamma   90.00
#
_symmetry.space_group_name_H-M   'P 1'
#
loop_
_entity.id
_entity.type
_entity.pdbx_description
1 polymer ?
#
loop_
_entity_poly.entity_id
_entity_poly.type
_entity_poly.pdbx_seq_one_letter_code
_entity_poly.pdbx_strand_id
1 'polypeptide(L)'
;MLNLGQSVPVSVPTGWSGRLWGRTFCSQDSSTGKFACATGDCGSGSVECSGAGAAPPATLAEFTLNGAGGLDFYDVSLVDGYNLPMLITPQGGVGNCSTTGCAVDLNGSCPNELKKMMNSECVGCKSACEAFGDPKYCCSGSYATPDTCKPTDYSSFFKRACPRSYSYAYDDGTSTFTCGSADYVITFCPVPSDRYVAPLFFLTCCV
;
A
#
# COMPACT_ATOMS: atom_id res chain seq x y z
N MET A 1 10.80 5.48 12.53
CA MET A 1 11.55 6.05 11.39
C MET A 1 12.43 4.95 10.84
N LEU A 2 12.45 4.75 9.53
CA LEU A 2 13.31 3.75 8.87
C LEU A 2 14.23 4.50 7.90
N ASN A 3 15.53 4.44 8.15
CA ASN A 3 16.52 4.96 7.20
C ASN A 3 16.72 3.95 6.05
N LEU A 4 17.35 4.40 4.97
CA LEU A 4 17.74 3.55 3.84
C LEU A 4 18.44 2.27 4.32
N GLY A 5 17.99 1.12 3.81
CA GLY A 5 18.55 -0.19 4.13
C GLY A 5 18.31 -0.69 5.56
N GLN A 6 17.71 0.12 6.44
CA GLN A 6 17.29 -0.36 7.75
C GLN A 6 16.07 -1.25 7.62
N SER A 7 15.85 -2.05 8.65
CA SER A 7 14.67 -2.88 8.77
C SER A 7 14.29 -3.05 10.22
N VAL A 8 12.99 -3.18 10.48
CA VAL A 8 12.45 -3.35 11.84
C VAL A 8 11.47 -4.51 11.83
N PRO A 9 11.64 -5.51 12.73
CA PRO A 9 10.64 -6.55 12.89
C PRO A 9 9.41 -6.00 13.62
N VAL A 10 8.23 -6.44 13.21
CA VAL A 10 6.96 -6.11 13.85
C VAL A 10 6.23 -7.41 14.16
N SER A 11 5.95 -7.65 15.44
CA SER A 11 5.17 -8.81 15.87
C SER A 11 3.69 -8.47 15.88
N VAL A 12 2.87 -9.30 15.23
CA VAL A 12 1.41 -9.16 15.21
C VAL A 12 0.74 -10.42 15.78
N PRO A 13 -0.44 -10.32 16.41
CA PRO A 13 -1.18 -11.48 16.90
C PRO A 13 -1.57 -12.48 15.80
N THR A 14 -1.64 -13.77 16.15
CA THR A 14 -2.21 -14.82 15.30
C THR A 14 -3.71 -14.56 15.10
N GLY A 15 -4.13 -14.09 13.94
CA GLY A 15 -5.50 -13.59 13.70
C GLY A 15 -5.61 -12.08 13.49
N TRP A 16 -4.49 -11.37 13.40
CA TRP A 16 -4.49 -9.94 13.13
C TRP A 16 -5.01 -9.62 11.72
N SER A 17 -5.84 -8.60 11.62
CA SER A 17 -6.23 -7.97 10.37
C SER A 17 -5.93 -6.48 10.45
N GLY A 18 -5.32 -5.95 9.41
CA GLY A 18 -4.94 -4.55 9.37
C GLY A 18 -4.06 -4.23 8.17
N ARG A 19 -3.49 -3.02 8.21
CA ARG A 19 -2.75 -2.45 7.10
C ARG A 19 -1.48 -1.75 7.57
N LEU A 20 -0.47 -1.75 6.70
CA LEU A 20 0.79 -1.04 6.87
C LEU A 20 1.03 -0.14 5.66
N TRP A 21 1.70 1.00 5.86
CA TRP A 21 2.03 1.93 4.79
C TRP A 21 3.30 2.72 5.11
N GLY A 22 3.92 3.28 4.07
CA GLY A 22 5.04 4.21 4.20
C GLY A 22 4.56 5.66 4.20
N ARG A 23 5.15 6.50 5.06
CA ARG A 23 4.97 7.96 5.02
C ARG A 23 6.21 8.61 4.42
N THR A 24 6.04 9.60 3.55
CA THR A 24 7.17 10.28 2.88
C THR A 24 7.13 11.79 3.08
N PHE A 25 8.30 12.43 2.94
CA PHE A 25 8.49 13.87 3.12
C PHE A 25 7.99 14.35 4.48
N CYS A 26 8.39 13.64 5.53
CA CYS A 26 8.00 13.95 6.90
C CYS A 26 8.94 14.96 7.55
N SER A 27 8.37 15.84 8.37
CA SER A 27 9.12 16.80 9.16
C SER A 27 8.45 17.02 10.52
N GLN A 28 9.25 17.46 11.50
CA GLN A 28 8.73 17.94 12.77
C GLN A 28 8.87 19.46 12.79
N ASP A 29 7.75 20.15 12.98
CA ASP A 29 7.74 21.59 13.15
C ASP A 29 8.48 21.95 14.45
N SER A 30 9.53 22.77 14.35
CA SER A 30 10.40 23.10 15.48
C SER A 30 9.75 24.00 16.52
N SER A 31 8.66 24.70 16.18
CA SER A 31 7.97 25.64 17.07
C SER A 31 6.83 24.98 17.84
N THR A 32 6.15 24.02 17.23
CA THR A 32 4.98 23.32 17.80
C THR A 32 5.29 21.88 18.20
N GLY A 33 6.40 21.31 17.73
CA GLY A 33 6.74 19.90 17.91
C GLY A 33 5.87 18.95 17.08
N LYS A 34 4.98 19.45 16.21
CA LYS A 34 4.05 18.63 15.43
C LYS A 34 4.79 17.91 14.30
N PHE A 35 4.64 16.59 14.25
CA PHE A 35 5.11 15.77 13.14
C PHE A 35 4.03 15.65 12.06
N ALA A 36 4.42 15.88 10.80
CA ALA A 36 3.54 15.76 9.64
C ALA A 36 4.31 15.29 8.40
N CYS A 37 3.62 14.58 7.51
CA CYS A 37 4.14 14.07 6.24
C CYS A 37 3.35 14.58 5.03
N ALA A 38 3.98 14.67 3.87
CA ALA A 38 3.28 15.09 2.65
C ALA A 38 2.36 14.00 2.08
N THR A 39 2.72 12.73 2.28
CA THR A 39 1.91 11.57 1.87
C THR A 39 1.82 10.54 2.99
N GLY A 40 0.70 9.83 3.05
CA GLY A 40 0.42 8.80 4.05
C GLY A 40 0.34 9.32 5.49
N ASP A 41 0.29 10.63 5.71
CA ASP A 41 0.20 11.21 7.05
C ASP A 41 -1.00 10.65 7.80
N CYS A 42 -0.83 10.33 9.08
CA CYS A 42 -1.91 9.76 9.89
C CYS A 42 -2.59 10.78 10.82
N GLY A 43 -2.28 12.07 10.68
CA GLY A 43 -2.96 13.16 11.37
C GLY A 43 -2.74 13.22 12.89
N SER A 44 -1.97 12.30 13.47
CA SER A 44 -1.74 12.24 14.93
C SER A 44 -0.90 13.40 15.46
N GLY A 45 -0.17 14.09 14.58
CA GLY A 45 0.82 15.10 14.97
C GLY A 45 2.09 14.51 15.59
N SER A 46 2.27 13.19 15.55
CA SER A 46 3.40 12.48 16.11
C SER A 46 3.91 11.37 15.18
N VAL A 47 5.06 10.77 15.51
CA VAL A 47 5.57 9.61 14.75
C VAL A 47 4.63 8.42 14.89
N GLU A 48 4.03 8.20 16.06
CA GLU A 48 3.08 7.10 16.27
C GLU A 48 1.71 7.45 15.68
N CYS A 49 1.09 6.51 14.97
CA CYS A 49 -0.22 6.78 14.35
C CYS A 49 -1.40 6.55 15.31
N SER A 50 -1.18 5.88 16.44
CA SER A 50 -2.18 5.75 17.52
C SER A 50 -3.55 5.25 17.04
N GLY A 51 -3.55 4.31 16.09
CA GLY A 51 -4.76 3.74 15.49
C GLY A 51 -5.37 4.55 14.34
N ALA A 52 -4.86 5.74 14.03
CA ALA A 52 -5.29 6.51 12.87
C ALA A 52 -4.76 5.88 11.56
N GLY A 53 -5.57 5.97 10.51
CA GLY A 53 -5.21 5.50 9.17
C GLY A 53 -4.39 6.51 8.38
N ALA A 54 -3.85 6.08 7.25
CA ALA A 54 -3.18 6.95 6.28
C ALA A 54 -4.17 7.93 5.64
N ALA A 55 -3.78 9.19 5.50
CA ALA A 55 -4.41 10.13 4.57
C ALA A 55 -3.94 9.83 3.14
N PRO A 56 -4.85 9.55 2.19
CA PRO A 56 -4.50 9.30 0.80
C PRO A 56 -3.81 10.50 0.10
N PRO A 57 -2.94 10.26 -0.90
CA PRO A 57 -2.62 8.94 -1.46
C PRO A 57 -1.63 8.14 -0.62
N ALA A 58 -1.87 6.83 -0.49
CA ALA A 58 -0.97 5.90 0.19
C ALA A 58 -1.08 4.49 -0.41
N THR A 59 0.07 3.91 -0.75
CA THR A 59 0.16 2.48 -1.08
C THR A 59 0.05 1.68 0.21
N LEU A 60 -0.85 0.70 0.24
CA LEU A 60 -1.14 -0.10 1.44
C LEU A 60 -0.65 -1.53 1.26
N ALA A 61 -0.07 -2.11 2.31
CA ALA A 61 0.04 -3.55 2.49
C ALA A 61 -1.07 -3.99 3.44
N GLU A 62 -1.98 -4.84 2.96
CA GLU A 62 -3.15 -5.28 3.70
C GLU A 62 -3.02 -6.76 4.06
N PHE A 63 -3.46 -7.12 5.26
CA PHE A 63 -3.38 -8.48 5.78
C PHE A 63 -4.65 -8.86 6.53
N THR A 64 -5.03 -10.12 6.39
CA THR A 64 -5.93 -10.85 7.30
C THR A 64 -5.28 -12.20 7.58
N LEU A 65 -4.63 -12.31 8.74
CA LEU A 65 -3.90 -13.52 9.14
C LEU A 65 -4.84 -14.55 9.75
N ASN A 66 -4.58 -15.83 9.50
CA ASN A 66 -5.37 -16.95 10.00
C ASN A 66 -6.89 -16.77 9.75
N GLY A 67 -7.23 -16.32 8.54
CA GLY A 67 -8.60 -16.07 8.08
C GLY A 67 -9.33 -17.35 7.65
N ALA A 68 -10.08 -17.25 6.54
CA ALA A 68 -10.86 -18.37 6.02
C ALA A 68 -9.97 -19.60 5.72
N GLY A 69 -10.33 -20.75 6.29
CA GLY A 69 -9.57 -21.99 6.14
C GLY A 69 -8.22 -22.00 6.87
N GLY A 70 -7.98 -21.07 7.80
CA GLY A 70 -6.69 -20.93 8.48
C GLY A 70 -5.58 -20.36 7.60
N LEU A 71 -5.95 -19.78 6.45
CA LEU A 71 -5.02 -19.13 5.53
C LEU A 71 -4.89 -17.65 5.86
N ASP A 72 -3.70 -17.11 5.64
CA ASP A 72 -3.50 -15.68 5.57
C ASP A 72 -3.95 -15.17 4.20
N PHE A 73 -4.55 -13.99 4.18
CA PHE A 73 -4.90 -13.23 2.99
C PHE A 73 -4.09 -11.94 3.03
N TYR A 74 -3.41 -11.61 1.93
CA TYR A 74 -2.60 -10.41 1.85
C TYR A 74 -2.55 -9.86 0.44
N ASP A 75 -2.34 -8.56 0.36
CA ASP A 75 -2.27 -7.84 -0.90
C ASP A 75 -1.58 -6.49 -0.73
N VAL A 76 -1.12 -5.94 -1.86
CA VAL A 76 -0.79 -4.52 -1.94
C VAL A 76 -1.90 -3.81 -2.67
N SER A 77 -2.39 -2.73 -2.09
CA SER A 77 -3.57 -2.01 -2.56
C SER A 77 -3.25 -0.57 -2.94
N LEU A 78 -3.75 -0.18 -4.11
CA LEU A 78 -3.71 1.16 -4.68
C LEU A 78 -5.10 1.80 -4.72
N VAL A 79 -6.07 1.23 -3.99
CA VAL A 79 -7.44 1.76 -3.85
C VAL A 79 -7.40 3.17 -3.24
N ASP A 80 -6.53 3.36 -2.25
CA ASP A 80 -6.25 4.66 -1.61
C ASP A 80 -5.13 5.42 -2.35
N GLY A 81 -4.83 5.06 -3.59
CA GLY A 81 -3.79 5.67 -4.42
C GLY A 81 -2.38 5.11 -4.15
N TYR A 82 -1.39 5.85 -4.62
CA TYR A 82 0.01 5.46 -4.61
C TYR A 82 0.89 6.59 -4.08
N ASN A 83 1.90 6.28 -3.27
CA ASN A 83 2.92 7.25 -2.89
C ASN A 83 4.36 6.72 -3.01
N LEU A 84 4.58 5.44 -2.73
CA LEU A 84 5.88 4.78 -2.88
C LEU A 84 5.73 3.33 -3.34
N PRO A 85 6.73 2.77 -4.05
CA PRO A 85 6.70 1.37 -4.46
C PRO A 85 6.70 0.44 -3.24
N MET A 86 6.02 -0.70 -3.34
CA MET A 86 5.90 -1.65 -2.23
C MET A 86 5.77 -3.09 -2.73
N LEU A 87 6.42 -4.03 -2.05
CA LEU A 87 6.17 -5.47 -2.19
C LEU A 87 5.86 -6.11 -0.84
N ILE A 88 5.04 -7.15 -0.86
CA ILE A 88 4.90 -8.14 0.20
C ILE A 88 5.48 -9.46 -0.31
N THR A 89 6.47 -9.99 0.38
CA THR A 89 7.10 -11.27 0.07
C THR A 89 6.95 -12.23 1.26
N PRO A 90 6.13 -13.28 1.14
CA PRO A 90 6.06 -14.34 2.14
C PRO A 90 7.41 -15.03 2.32
N GLN A 91 7.74 -15.38 3.56
CA GLN A 91 8.93 -16.13 3.96
C GLN A 91 8.49 -17.51 4.45
N GLY A 92 8.84 -18.54 3.67
CA GLY A 92 8.36 -19.91 3.92
C GLY A 92 6.86 -20.06 3.64
N GLY A 93 6.17 -20.76 4.53
CA GLY A 93 4.74 -21.08 4.40
C GLY A 93 4.42 -22.17 3.39
N VAL A 94 3.12 -22.47 3.28
CA VAL A 94 2.55 -23.49 2.38
C VAL A 94 1.40 -22.94 1.56
N GLY A 95 1.27 -23.41 0.32
CA GLY A 95 0.24 -22.96 -0.62
C GLY A 95 0.80 -22.03 -1.70
N ASN A 96 0.04 -21.00 -2.08
CA ASN A 96 0.41 -20.11 -3.18
C ASN A 96 1.60 -19.21 -2.81
N CYS A 97 1.55 -18.56 -1.64
CA CYS A 97 2.67 -17.82 -1.02
C CYS A 97 3.46 -16.94 -1.99
N SER A 98 2.77 -16.31 -2.94
CA SER A 98 3.40 -15.54 -3.99
C SER A 98 3.64 -14.09 -3.57
N THR A 99 4.78 -13.52 -3.97
CA THR A 99 5.05 -12.09 -3.83
C THR A 99 3.99 -11.23 -4.52
N THR A 100 3.51 -10.18 -3.88
CA THR A 100 2.55 -9.22 -4.44
C THR A 100 3.06 -7.80 -4.28
N GLY A 101 2.60 -6.87 -5.12
CA GLY A 101 3.00 -5.47 -5.03
C GLY A 101 3.17 -4.71 -6.34
N CYS A 102 3.69 -3.51 -6.15
CA CYS A 102 3.87 -2.46 -7.14
C CYS A 102 5.29 -1.92 -7.02
N ALA A 103 6.21 -2.44 -7.85
CA ALA A 103 7.64 -2.10 -7.80
C ALA A 103 8.02 -0.93 -8.73
N VAL A 104 7.08 -0.42 -9.52
CA VAL A 104 7.33 0.66 -10.48
C VAL A 104 7.04 2.02 -9.85
N ASP A 105 7.77 3.04 -10.28
CA ASP A 105 7.48 4.41 -9.87
C ASP A 105 6.30 5.00 -10.66
N LEU A 106 5.14 5.05 -10.02
CA LEU A 106 3.93 5.64 -10.58
C LEU A 106 3.88 7.17 -10.48
N ASN A 107 4.71 7.80 -9.64
CA ASN A 107 4.65 9.26 -9.47
C ASN A 107 5.04 10.00 -10.75
N GLY A 108 6.04 9.50 -11.48
CA GLY A 108 6.49 10.06 -12.75
C GLY A 108 5.50 9.91 -13.92
N SER A 109 4.63 8.89 -13.87
CA SER A 109 3.64 8.60 -14.92
C SER A 109 2.20 8.93 -14.51
N CYS A 110 1.99 9.45 -13.31
CA CYS A 110 0.67 9.76 -12.77
C CYS A 110 -0.09 10.74 -13.69
N PRO A 111 -1.35 10.46 -14.07
CA PRO A 111 -2.19 11.40 -14.79
C PRO A 111 -2.31 12.74 -14.05
N ASN A 112 -2.34 13.86 -14.77
CA ASN A 112 -2.23 15.19 -14.19
C ASN A 112 -3.31 15.48 -13.13
N GLU A 113 -4.54 15.04 -13.41
CA GLU A 113 -5.72 15.16 -12.56
C GLU A 113 -5.65 14.32 -11.27
N LEU A 114 -4.71 13.36 -11.20
CA LEU A 114 -4.50 12.51 -10.03
C LEU A 114 -3.26 12.90 -9.22
N LYS A 115 -2.43 13.83 -9.69
CA LYS A 115 -1.16 14.16 -9.02
C LYS A 115 -1.38 14.80 -7.65
N LYS A 116 -0.64 14.33 -6.66
CA LYS A 116 -0.36 15.02 -5.40
C LYS A 116 0.96 15.76 -5.56
N MET A 117 0.90 17.09 -5.62
CA MET A 117 2.08 17.93 -5.84
C MET A 117 2.71 18.42 -4.53
N MET A 118 4.04 18.48 -4.49
CA MET A 118 4.85 19.20 -3.50
C MET A 118 6.02 19.85 -4.21
N ASN A 119 6.23 21.17 -4.03
CA ASN A 119 7.34 21.92 -4.65
C ASN A 119 7.52 21.66 -6.17
N SER A 120 6.40 21.59 -6.91
CA SER A 120 6.36 21.31 -8.35
C SER A 120 6.71 19.87 -8.77
N GLU A 121 6.90 18.95 -7.81
CA GLU A 121 7.09 17.52 -8.05
C GLU A 121 5.84 16.74 -7.67
N CYS A 122 5.55 15.67 -8.43
CA CYS A 122 4.52 14.71 -8.07
C CYS A 122 5.09 13.77 -7.00
N VAL A 123 4.56 13.86 -5.78
CA VAL A 123 5.00 13.04 -4.63
C VAL A 123 4.06 11.87 -4.31
N GLY A 124 2.94 11.80 -5.03
CA GLY A 124 1.94 10.73 -4.91
C GLY A 124 0.91 10.81 -6.04
N CYS A 125 0.23 9.71 -6.30
CA CYS A 125 -0.83 9.60 -7.29
C CYS A 125 -2.13 9.16 -6.60
N LYS A 126 -3.13 10.04 -6.58
CA LYS A 126 -4.46 9.74 -6.03
C LYS A 126 -5.13 8.64 -6.86
N SER A 127 -5.94 7.81 -6.21
CA SER A 127 -6.93 7.04 -6.96
C SER A 127 -8.02 7.97 -7.50
N ALA A 128 -8.83 7.48 -8.44
CA ALA A 128 -9.95 8.25 -8.96
C ALA A 128 -11.03 8.53 -7.89
N CYS A 129 -11.19 7.62 -6.92
CA CYS A 129 -12.10 7.87 -5.80
C CYS A 129 -11.63 9.09 -4.99
N GLU A 130 -10.35 9.11 -4.62
CA GLU A 130 -9.76 10.22 -3.85
C GLU A 130 -9.69 11.54 -4.62
N ALA A 131 -9.58 11.48 -5.95
CA ALA A 131 -9.55 12.68 -6.78
C ALA A 131 -10.93 13.28 -7.02
N PHE A 132 -11.97 12.46 -7.19
CA PHE A 132 -13.26 12.90 -7.72
C PHE A 132 -14.46 12.65 -6.81
N GLY A 133 -14.39 11.67 -5.90
CA GLY A 133 -15.50 11.29 -5.01
C GLY A 133 -16.73 10.70 -5.72
N ASP A 134 -16.64 10.43 -7.03
CA ASP A 134 -17.75 9.87 -7.81
C ASP A 134 -18.01 8.41 -7.35
N PRO A 135 -19.26 8.04 -7.02
CA PRO A 135 -19.61 6.69 -6.59
C PRO A 135 -19.12 5.57 -7.52
N LYS A 136 -18.98 5.84 -8.82
CA LYS A 136 -18.45 4.85 -9.77
C LYS A 136 -16.96 4.52 -9.57
N TYR A 137 -16.19 5.45 -9.01
CA TYR A 137 -14.77 5.24 -8.69
C TYR A 137 -14.59 4.73 -7.27
N CYS A 138 -15.47 5.14 -6.35
CA CYS A 138 -15.45 4.74 -4.95
C CYS A 138 -16.19 3.43 -4.67
N CYS A 139 -16.83 2.84 -5.68
CA CYS A 139 -17.66 1.64 -5.54
C CYS A 139 -18.69 1.77 -4.41
N SER A 140 -19.47 2.85 -4.43
CA SER A 140 -20.47 3.16 -3.41
C SER A 140 -21.84 3.42 -4.02
N GLY A 141 -22.89 3.43 -3.19
CA GLY A 141 -24.27 3.63 -3.65
C GLY A 141 -24.68 2.60 -4.71
N SER A 142 -25.10 3.07 -5.89
CA SER A 142 -25.47 2.20 -7.02
C SER A 142 -24.31 1.36 -7.57
N TYR A 143 -23.07 1.67 -7.21
CA TYR A 143 -21.85 0.97 -7.62
C TYR A 143 -21.27 0.11 -6.48
N ALA A 144 -22.03 -0.19 -5.44
CA ALA A 144 -21.56 -0.90 -4.25
C ALA A 144 -21.49 -2.45 -4.39
N THR A 145 -21.42 -2.97 -5.62
CA THR A 145 -21.21 -4.41 -5.84
C THR A 145 -20.20 -4.64 -6.97
N PRO A 146 -19.54 -5.81 -7.03
CA PRO A 146 -18.66 -6.18 -8.14
C PRO A 146 -19.38 -6.17 -9.51
N ASP A 147 -20.69 -6.39 -9.50
CA ASP A 147 -21.51 -6.37 -10.71
C ASP A 147 -21.73 -4.96 -11.24
N THR A 148 -21.75 -3.95 -10.38
CA THR A 148 -22.03 -2.56 -10.78
C THR A 148 -20.78 -1.67 -10.80
N CYS A 149 -19.77 -1.90 -9.94
CA CYS A 149 -18.48 -1.19 -10.03
C CYS A 149 -17.54 -1.91 -11.01
N LYS A 150 -17.32 -1.30 -12.17
CA LYS A 150 -16.43 -1.84 -13.21
C LYS A 150 -15.10 -1.09 -13.24
N PRO A 151 -14.02 -1.74 -13.74
CA PRO A 151 -12.77 -1.05 -14.02
C PRO A 151 -12.99 0.20 -14.87
N THR A 152 -12.19 1.24 -14.63
CA THR A 152 -12.23 2.52 -15.34
C THR A 152 -10.87 2.78 -15.98
N ASP A 153 -10.74 3.83 -16.80
CA ASP A 153 -9.44 4.21 -17.38
C ASP A 153 -8.39 4.50 -16.29
N TYR A 154 -8.82 5.08 -15.17
CA TYR A 154 -7.96 5.36 -14.02
C TYR A 154 -7.54 4.11 -13.26
N SER A 155 -8.45 3.21 -12.89
CA SER A 155 -8.03 1.96 -12.23
C SER A 155 -7.19 1.09 -13.16
N SER A 156 -7.50 1.10 -14.47
CA SER A 156 -6.70 0.40 -15.47
C SER A 156 -5.28 0.97 -15.62
N PHE A 157 -5.06 2.27 -15.37
CA PHE A 157 -3.72 2.86 -15.30
C PHE A 157 -2.88 2.19 -14.21
N PHE A 158 -3.41 2.14 -12.98
CA PHE A 158 -2.75 1.46 -11.85
C PHE A 158 -2.55 -0.03 -12.15
N LYS A 159 -3.56 -0.70 -12.70
CA LYS A 159 -3.49 -2.15 -12.97
C LYS A 159 -2.46 -2.53 -14.01
N ARG A 160 -2.34 -1.76 -15.10
CA ARG A 160 -1.34 -2.01 -16.15
C ARG A 160 0.08 -1.90 -15.61
N ALA A 161 0.32 -0.93 -14.73
CA ALA A 161 1.63 -0.72 -14.12
C ALA A 161 1.92 -1.77 -13.04
N CYS A 162 0.91 -2.14 -12.25
CA CYS A 162 1.02 -3.01 -11.09
C CYS A 162 -0.04 -4.13 -11.15
N PRO A 163 0.16 -5.15 -12.02
CA PRO A 163 -0.85 -6.17 -12.31
C PRO A 163 -1.14 -7.10 -11.12
N ARG A 164 -0.26 -7.11 -10.12
CA ARG A 164 -0.39 -7.92 -8.90
C ARG A 164 -0.93 -7.11 -7.71
N SER A 165 -1.33 -5.85 -7.90
CA SER A 165 -1.91 -5.02 -6.84
C SER A 165 -3.39 -4.77 -7.12
N TYR A 166 -4.15 -4.50 -6.06
CA TYR A 166 -5.51 -3.97 -6.19
C TYR A 166 -5.45 -2.57 -6.82
N SER A 167 -6.22 -2.37 -7.86
CA SER A 167 -6.33 -1.07 -8.55
C SER A 167 -7.65 -0.32 -8.27
N TYR A 168 -8.64 -1.03 -7.73
CA TYR A 168 -9.94 -0.52 -7.26
C TYR A 168 -10.59 -1.55 -6.31
N ALA A 169 -11.69 -1.20 -5.66
CA ALA A 169 -12.25 -1.94 -4.52
C ALA A 169 -12.67 -3.40 -4.80
N TYR A 170 -12.99 -3.78 -6.05
CA TYR A 170 -13.43 -5.15 -6.40
C TYR A 170 -12.48 -5.87 -7.36
N ASP A 171 -11.17 -5.55 -7.28
CA ASP A 171 -10.11 -6.17 -8.11
C ASP A 171 -9.61 -7.52 -7.54
N ASP A 172 -10.49 -8.37 -7.03
CA ASP A 172 -10.09 -9.58 -6.28
C ASP A 172 -9.38 -10.62 -7.14
N GLY A 173 -9.84 -10.82 -8.38
CA GLY A 173 -9.46 -11.98 -9.21
C GLY A 173 -7.97 -12.13 -9.52
N THR A 174 -7.17 -11.07 -9.38
CA THR A 174 -5.71 -11.09 -9.63
C THR A 174 -4.88 -10.46 -8.51
N SER A 175 -5.52 -10.03 -7.43
CA SER A 175 -4.89 -9.13 -6.45
C SER A 175 -4.92 -9.68 -5.02
N THR A 176 -5.79 -10.64 -4.70
CA THR A 176 -5.75 -11.34 -3.42
C THR A 176 -4.77 -12.52 -3.46
N PHE A 177 -3.87 -12.59 -2.49
CA PHE A 177 -2.93 -13.69 -2.34
C PHE A 177 -3.13 -14.39 -1.02
N THR A 178 -2.84 -15.69 -1.01
CA THR A 178 -2.98 -16.52 0.19
C THR A 178 -1.70 -17.29 0.49
N CYS A 179 -1.47 -17.53 1.78
CA CYS A 179 -0.39 -18.36 2.27
C CYS A 179 -0.76 -18.95 3.63
N GLY A 180 -0.31 -20.16 3.92
CA GLY A 180 -0.46 -20.76 5.25
C GLY A 180 0.85 -20.71 6.03
N SER A 181 0.79 -20.30 7.30
CA SER A 181 1.91 -20.38 8.24
C SER A 181 3.21 -19.72 7.74
N ALA A 182 3.11 -18.48 7.24
CA ALA A 182 4.25 -17.71 6.76
C ALA A 182 4.57 -16.51 7.65
N ASP A 183 5.83 -16.10 7.58
CA ASP A 183 6.26 -14.75 7.94
C ASP A 183 6.24 -13.87 6.68
N TYR A 184 6.34 -12.54 6.82
CA TYR A 184 6.24 -11.62 5.68
C TYR A 184 7.33 -10.54 5.70
N VAL A 185 7.84 -10.19 4.52
CA VAL A 185 8.74 -9.05 4.33
C VAL A 185 8.01 -8.00 3.51
N ILE A 186 7.90 -6.78 4.04
CA ILE A 186 7.30 -5.64 3.34
C ILE A 186 8.44 -4.73 2.89
N THR A 187 8.73 -4.72 1.59
CA THR A 187 9.83 -3.91 1.06
C THR A 187 9.27 -2.63 0.48
N PHE A 188 9.69 -1.47 1.00
CA PHE A 188 9.46 -0.21 0.33
C PHE A 188 10.58 0.02 -0.68
N CYS A 189 10.21 0.46 -1.88
CA CYS A 189 11.16 0.76 -2.95
C CYS A 189 12.07 -0.42 -3.31
N PRO A 190 11.48 -1.57 -3.68
CA PRO A 190 12.24 -2.76 -4.02
C PRO A 190 13.14 -2.48 -5.22
N VAL A 191 14.35 -3.02 -5.19
CA VAL A 191 15.26 -3.01 -6.34
C VAL A 191 15.07 -4.29 -7.16
N PRO A 192 15.39 -4.29 -8.47
CA PRO A 192 15.25 -5.49 -9.31
C PRO A 192 15.98 -6.75 -8.80
N SER A 193 16.94 -6.59 -7.89
CA SER A 193 17.73 -7.67 -7.26
C SER A 193 17.12 -8.28 -5.99
N ASP A 194 15.98 -7.80 -5.47
CA ASP A 194 15.33 -8.31 -4.24
C ASP A 194 14.74 -9.73 -4.37
N ARG A 195 15.18 -10.50 -5.37
CA ARG A 195 14.87 -11.92 -5.53
C ARG A 195 15.75 -12.84 -4.66
N TYR A 196 16.67 -12.32 -3.86
CA TYR A 196 17.60 -13.13 -3.06
C TYR A 196 17.56 -12.78 -1.55
N VAL A 197 16.69 -13.51 -0.85
CA VAL A 197 16.78 -14.08 0.52
C VAL A 197 17.44 -13.27 1.66
N ALA A 198 16.66 -12.98 2.71
CA ALA A 198 17.08 -13.14 4.11
C ALA A 198 15.84 -13.45 4.99
N PRO A 199 15.93 -14.39 5.96
CA PRO A 199 14.81 -14.72 6.84
C PRO A 199 14.72 -13.68 7.96
N LEU A 200 13.56 -13.03 8.10
CA LEU A 200 13.02 -12.26 9.25
C LEU A 200 12.20 -11.08 8.71
N PHE A 201 11.12 -10.69 9.39
CA PHE A 201 10.29 -9.54 9.02
C PHE A 201 11.13 -8.27 8.90
N PHE A 202 11.23 -7.73 7.69
CA PHE A 202 12.02 -6.53 7.41
C PHE A 202 11.18 -5.50 6.65
N LEU A 203 11.30 -4.24 7.05
CA LEU A 203 10.83 -3.07 6.31
C LEU A 203 12.03 -2.29 5.76
N THR A 204 12.38 -2.48 4.49
CA THR A 204 13.47 -1.74 3.84
C THR A 204 12.97 -0.40 3.28
N CYS A 205 13.68 0.71 3.48
CA CYS A 205 13.34 2.06 3.00
C CYS A 205 14.13 2.44 1.73
N CYS A 206 13.55 3.32 0.89
CA CYS A 206 14.06 3.87 -0.39
C CYS A 206 15.47 4.49 -0.36
N VAL A 207 16.13 4.49 -1.54
CA VAL A 207 17.27 5.35 -1.93
C VAL A 207 16.79 6.77 -2.20
#